data_AF-A0A4Y2GSB8-F1
#
_entry.id   AF-A0A4Y2GSB8-F1
#
_cell.length_a   1.000
_cell.length_b   1.000
_cell.length_c   1.000
_cell.angle_alpha   90.00
_cell.angle_beta   90.00
_cell.angle_gamma   90.00
#
_symmetry.space_group_name_H-M   'P 1'
#
loop_
_entity.id
_entity.type
_entity.pdbx_description
1 polymer ?
#
loop_
_entity_poly.entity_id
_entity_poly.type
_entity_poly.pdbx_seq_one_letter_code
_entity_poly.pdbx_strand_id
1 'polypeptide(L)'
;MEPSKRKRVLLTEEQKFQIVSRIETGETVTILSKEFGVGVSAVENMRRDSEKIKEFYAASNGKSAKLRKTMKCANDEELNNVL
;
A
#
# COMPACT_ATOMS: atom_id res chain seq x y z
N MET A 1 7.58 -18.97 25.74
CA MET A 1 6.46 -18.44 24.93
C MET A 1 6.99 -18.26 23.52
N GLU A 2 6.67 -19.20 22.62
CA GLU A 2 7.15 -19.15 21.24
C GLU A 2 6.59 -17.90 20.54
N PRO A 3 7.40 -17.12 19.81
CA PRO A 3 6.90 -16.00 19.03
C PRO A 3 5.96 -16.55 17.94
N SER A 4 4.65 -16.28 18.07
CA SER A 4 3.69 -16.67 17.05
C SER A 4 4.05 -15.99 15.73
N LYS A 5 4.27 -16.78 14.67
CA LYS A 5 4.51 -16.26 13.32
C LYS A 5 3.37 -15.32 12.93
N ARG A 6 3.69 -14.06 12.63
CA ARG A 6 2.69 -13.05 12.21
C ARG A 6 2.09 -13.48 10.86
N LYS A 7 0.76 -13.54 10.78
CA LYS A 7 0.07 -13.72 9.50
C LYS A 7 0.33 -12.51 8.61
N ARG A 8 0.62 -12.76 7.33
CA ARG A 8 0.80 -11.68 6.35
C ARG A 8 -0.57 -11.12 5.94
N VAL A 9 -0.75 -9.81 6.08
CA VAL A 9 -1.92 -9.08 5.58
C VAL A 9 -1.57 -8.48 4.22
N LEU A 10 -2.48 -8.64 3.26
CA LEU A 10 -2.31 -8.15 1.90
C LEU A 10 -3.30 -7.02 1.62
N LEU A 11 -2.76 -5.81 1.52
CA LEU A 11 -3.52 -4.59 1.19
C LEU A 11 -3.62 -4.38 -0.32
N THR A 12 -4.75 -3.82 -0.75
CA THR A 12 -4.91 -3.31 -2.11
C THR A 12 -4.12 -2.01 -2.31
N GLU A 13 -3.90 -1.62 -3.56
CA GLU A 13 -3.26 -0.34 -3.88
C GLU A 13 -4.09 0.85 -3.42
N GLU A 14 -5.41 0.77 -3.51
CA GLU A 14 -6.32 1.78 -2.96
C GLU A 14 -6.17 1.91 -1.43
N GLN A 15 -6.08 0.80 -0.70
CA GLN A 15 -5.89 0.84 0.76
C GLN A 15 -4.54 1.45 1.14
N LYS A 16 -3.47 1.12 0.42
CA LYS A 16 -2.15 1.74 0.64
C LYS A 16 -2.20 3.25 0.39
N PHE A 17 -2.84 3.67 -0.69
CA PHE A 17 -3.05 5.09 -1.00
C PHE A 17 -3.84 5.81 0.10
N GLN A 18 -4.96 5.23 0.55
CA GLN A 18 -5.77 5.79 1.64
C GLN A 18 -4.95 5.97 2.93
N ILE A 19 -4.15 4.97 3.31
CA ILE A 19 -3.27 5.07 4.48
C ILE A 19 -2.29 6.24 4.31
N VAL A 20 -1.62 6.35 3.17
CA VAL A 20 -0.67 7.43 2.90
C VAL A 20 -1.36 8.80 2.94
N SER A 21 -2.52 8.96 2.31
CA SER A 21 -3.27 10.22 2.34
C SER A 21 -3.68 10.61 3.75
N ARG A 22 -4.11 9.66 4.58
CA ARG A 22 -4.53 9.92 5.97
C ARG A 22 -3.36 10.28 6.90
N ILE A 23 -2.18 9.71 6.66
CA ILE A 23 -0.96 10.11 7.38
C ILE A 23 -0.65 11.59 7.10
N GLU A 24 -0.80 12.03 5.85
CA GLU A 24 -0.54 13.42 5.45
C GLU A 24 -1.57 14.40 6.01
N THR A 25 -2.82 13.98 6.19
CA THR A 25 -3.84 14.77 6.90
C THR A 25 -3.61 14.83 8.42
N GLY A 26 -2.61 14.12 8.94
CA GLY A 26 -2.22 14.16 10.34
C GLY A 26 -2.81 13.04 11.21
N GLU A 27 -3.40 12.00 10.63
CA GLU A 27 -3.83 10.84 11.42
C GLU A 27 -2.62 10.08 11.99
N THR A 28 -2.80 9.51 13.18
CA THR A 28 -1.72 8.79 13.84
C THR A 28 -1.55 7.38 13.29
N VAL A 29 -0.28 6.97 13.15
CA VAL A 29 0.15 5.64 12.68
C VAL A 29 -0.52 4.50 13.47
N THR A 30 -0.75 4.70 14.77
CA THR A 30 -1.39 3.73 15.65
C THR A 30 -2.87 3.50 15.34
N ILE A 31 -3.60 4.55 14.94
CA ILE A 31 -5.02 4.43 14.56
C ILE A 31 -5.13 3.66 13.24
N LEU A 32 -4.34 4.07 12.24
CA LEU A 32 -4.30 3.43 10.92
C LEU A 32 -3.86 1.97 10.99
N SER A 33 -2.90 1.66 11.87
CA SER A 33 -2.46 0.28 12.13
C SER A 33 -3.62 -0.61 12.60
N LYS A 34 -4.45 -0.12 13.52
CA LYS A 34 -5.61 -0.86 14.04
C LYS A 34 -6.72 -0.96 12.99
N GLU A 35 -7.04 0.13 12.31
CA GLU A 35 -8.13 0.19 11.33
C GLU A 35 -7.87 -0.75 10.14
N PHE A 36 -6.66 -0.73 9.59
CA PHE A 36 -6.29 -1.54 8.43
C PHE A 36 -5.73 -2.92 8.81
N GLY A 37 -5.66 -3.26 10.10
CA GLY A 37 -5.15 -4.54 10.58
C GLY A 37 -3.69 -4.81 10.23
N VAL A 38 -2.88 -3.76 10.06
CA VAL A 38 -1.46 -3.85 9.69
C VAL A 38 -0.57 -3.46 10.85
N GLY A 39 0.65 -3.99 10.89
CA GLY A 39 1.60 -3.60 11.93
C GLY A 39 2.05 -2.14 11.78
N VAL A 40 2.33 -1.47 12.90
CA VAL A 40 2.86 -0.09 12.95
C VAL A 40 4.07 0.10 12.02
N SER A 41 4.98 -0.88 12.00
CA SER A 41 6.15 -0.85 11.10
C SER A 41 5.78 -0.86 9.62
N ALA A 42 4.68 -1.52 9.23
CA ALA A 42 4.21 -1.51 7.85
C ALA A 42 3.63 -0.14 7.48
N VAL A 43 2.92 0.51 8.40
CA VAL A 43 2.41 1.88 8.20
C VAL A 43 3.56 2.88 8.08
N GLU A 44 4.59 2.75 8.91
CA GLU A 44 5.79 3.60 8.81
C GLU A 44 6.54 3.39 7.50
N ASN A 45 6.61 2.14 7.00
CA ASN A 45 7.19 1.88 5.68
C ASN A 45 6.35 2.52 4.56
N MET A 46 5.02 2.44 4.63
CA MET A 46 4.14 3.12 3.66
C MET A 46 4.30 4.64 3.72
N ARG A 47 4.54 5.22 4.89
CA ARG A 47 4.86 6.63 5.04
C ARG A 47 6.15 7.02 4.33
N ARG A 48 7.19 6.18 4.42
CA ARG A 48 8.49 6.41 3.76
C ARG A 48 8.40 6.26 2.24
N ASP A 49 7.62 5.29 1.77
CA ASP A 49 7.39 5.05 0.34
C ASP A 49 6.14 5.79 -0.20
N SER A 50 5.71 6.87 0.46
CA SER A 50 4.47 7.59 0.15
C SER A 50 4.39 8.07 -1.30
N GLU A 51 5.49 8.67 -1.80
CA GLU A 51 5.61 9.17 -3.17
C GLU A 51 5.39 8.05 -4.19
N LYS A 52 6.10 6.93 -4.03
CA LYS A 52 5.98 5.76 -4.90
C LYS A 52 4.57 5.18 -4.90
N ILE A 53 3.93 5.10 -3.72
CA ILE A 53 2.56 4.61 -3.60
C ILE A 53 1.59 5.51 -4.36
N LYS A 54 1.77 6.84 -4.28
CA LYS A 54 0.95 7.81 -5.00
C LYS A 54 1.15 7.75 -6.51
N GLU A 55 2.39 7.70 -6.98
CA GLU A 55 2.72 7.57 -8.40
C GLU A 55 2.11 6.29 -8.99
N PHE A 56 2.27 5.16 -8.29
CA PHE A 56 1.71 3.89 -8.72
C PHE A 56 0.18 3.92 -8.77
N TYR A 57 -0.46 4.51 -7.75
CA TYR A 57 -1.91 4.64 -7.71
C TYR A 57 -2.42 5.51 -8.87
N ALA A 58 -1.77 6.64 -9.14
CA ALA A 58 -2.08 7.53 -10.26
C ALA A 58 -1.95 6.82 -11.62
N ALA A 59 -0.87 6.05 -11.82
CA ALA A 59 -0.66 5.27 -13.04
C ALA A 59 -1.72 4.17 -13.26
N SER A 60 -2.34 3.66 -12.19
CA SER A 60 -3.34 2.58 -12.28
C SER A 60 -4.76 3.03 -12.70
N ASN A 61 -4.97 4.32 -12.99
CA ASN A 61 -6.28 4.91 -13.35
C ASN A 61 -7.44 4.58 -12.36
N GLY A 62 -7.13 4.23 -11.11
CA GLY A 62 -8.09 3.99 -10.02
C GLY A 62 -9.01 2.77 -10.16
N LYS A 63 -9.29 2.28 -11.38
CA LYS A 63 -10.17 1.13 -11.65
C LYS A 63 -9.50 -0.19 -11.28
N SER A 64 -8.21 -0.37 -11.60
CA SER A 64 -7.48 -1.60 -11.26
C SER A 64 -6.99 -1.61 -9.80
N ALA A 65 -6.77 -0.44 -9.20
CA ALA A 65 -6.25 -0.32 -7.83
C ALA A 65 -7.14 -0.94 -6.75
N LYS A 66 -8.46 -1.00 -6.98
CA LYS A 66 -9.43 -1.60 -6.04
C LYS A 66 -9.28 -3.12 -5.92
N LEU A 67 -8.82 -3.76 -6.99
CA LEU A 67 -8.73 -5.21 -7.11
C LEU A 67 -7.28 -5.71 -6.97
N ARG A 68 -6.29 -4.87 -7.30
CA ARG A 68 -4.88 -5.29 -7.32
C ARG A 68 -4.32 -5.42 -5.92
N LYS A 69 -3.86 -6.63 -5.63
CA LYS A 69 -3.10 -6.99 -4.42
C LYS A 69 -1.71 -7.46 -4.84
N THR A 70 -0.81 -6.52 -5.07
CA THR A 70 0.48 -6.81 -5.72
C THR A 70 1.61 -6.94 -4.68
N MET A 71 2.46 -7.95 -4.89
CA MET A 71 3.58 -8.31 -4.00
C MET A 71 4.86 -7.51 -4.29
N LYS A 72 5.06 -7.14 -5.56
CA LYS A 72 6.09 -6.22 -6.10
C LYS A 72 5.40 -5.42 -7.22
N CYS A 73 5.85 -4.19 -7.47
CA CYS A 73 5.55 -3.55 -8.75
C CYS A 73 6.08 -4.47 -9.85
N ALA A 74 5.25 -4.84 -10.83
CA ALA A 74 5.81 -5.28 -12.09
C ALA A 74 6.54 -4.06 -12.65
N ASN A 75 7.82 -4.21 -12.99
CA ASN A 75 8.51 -3.20 -13.78
C ASN A 75 7.88 -3.28 -15.17
N ASP A 76 6.73 -2.64 -15.37
CA ASP A 76 6.03 -2.58 -16.65
C ASP A 76 6.74 -1.55 -17.57
N GLU A 77 8.08 -1.60 -17.64
CA GLU A 77 8.87 -0.84 -18.61
C GLU A 77 8.77 -1.47 -20.01
N GLU A 78 8.20 -2.68 -20.12
CA GLU A 78 8.03 -3.44 -21.38
C GLU A 78 6.57 -3.81 -21.70
N LEU A 79 5.57 -3.04 -21.26
CA LEU A 79 4.16 -3.31 -21.60
C LEU A 79 3.44 -2.11 -22.22
N ASN A 80 4.09 -1.48 -23.21
CA ASN A 80 3.38 -0.65 -24.18
C ASN A 80 3.84 -0.88 -25.63
N ASN A 81 4.02 -2.16 -26.00
CA ASN A 81 4.10 -2.60 -27.39
C ASN A 81 3.13 -3.78 -27.58
N VAL A 82 1.82 -3.52 -27.54
CA VAL A 82 0.83 -4.41 -28.14
C VAL A 82 -0.18 -3.57 -28.93
N LEU A 83 0.03 -3.63 -30.25
CA LEU A 83 -0.74 -3.19 -31.42
C LEU A 83 -1.01 -1.69 -31.63
#